data_AF-A0A6M1M4J4-F1
#
_entry.id   AF-A0A6M1M4J4-F1
#
_cell.length_a   1.000
_cell.length_b   1.000
_cell.length_c   1.000
_cell.angle_alpha   90.00
_cell.angle_beta   90.00
_cell.angle_gamma   90.00
#
_symmetry.space_group_name_H-M   'P 1'
#
loop_
_entity.id
_entity.type
_entity.pdbx_description
1 polymer ?
#
loop_
_entity_poly.entity_id
_entity_poly.type
_entity_poly.pdbx_seq_one_letter_code
_entity_poly.pdbx_strand_id
1 'polypeptide(L)'
;MPLIRAVTLAAAAGAIVSLVPVEAGAQGTERQRLACMTDAMTLCSRDVPDTRRIERCLRRNYDRISAPCQGELDAASATANPDAGGPRYGR
;
A
#
# COMPACT_ATOMS: atom_id res chain seq x y z
N MET A 1 20.11 35.99 8.95
CA MET A 1 20.67 36.38 10.26
C MET A 1 21.26 35.13 10.92
N PRO A 2 22.45 35.25 11.53
CA PRO A 2 23.48 34.21 11.56
C PRO A 2 23.57 33.56 12.94
N LEU A 3 23.27 32.26 13.05
CA LEU A 3 23.42 31.53 14.32
C LEU A 3 24.02 30.13 14.14
N ILE A 4 24.99 30.00 13.25
CA ILE A 4 25.78 28.76 13.10
C ILE A 4 27.24 29.13 12.89
N ARG A 5 27.79 29.82 13.88
CA ARG A 5 29.23 29.87 14.12
C ARG A 5 29.46 29.43 15.56
N ALA A 6 30.43 28.53 15.71
CA ALA A 6 30.90 27.92 16.94
C ALA A 6 29.98 26.84 17.55
N VAL A 7 30.15 25.61 17.06
CA VAL A 7 30.44 24.53 18.01
C VAL A 7 31.69 23.80 17.50
N THR A 8 32.79 24.14 18.16
CA THR A 8 34.13 23.58 18.03
C THR A 8 34.16 22.09 18.37
N LEU A 9 35.01 21.37 17.62
CA LEU A 9 35.58 20.05 17.88
C LEU A 9 35.49 19.57 19.35
N ALA A 10 34.76 18.49 19.57
CA ALA A 10 35.03 17.53 20.63
C ALA A 10 34.72 16.13 20.10
N ALA A 11 35.78 15.38 19.82
CA ALA A 11 35.70 13.95 19.58
C ALA A 11 35.23 13.27 20.87
N ALA A 12 33.99 12.77 20.86
CA ALA A 12 33.51 11.77 21.78
C ALA A 12 32.47 10.93 21.02
N ALA A 13 32.68 9.62 21.00
CA ALA A 13 31.80 8.65 20.36
C ALA A 13 30.38 8.73 20.95
N GLY A 14 29.52 9.51 20.30
CA GLY A 14 28.09 9.54 20.57
C GLY A 14 27.37 9.05 19.32
N ALA A 15 26.94 7.80 19.33
CA ALA A 15 26.09 7.26 18.28
C ALA A 15 24.79 8.09 18.24
N ILE A 16 24.67 8.95 17.23
CA ILE A 16 23.42 9.67 16.95
C ILE A 16 22.46 8.62 16.41
N VAL A 17 21.61 8.07 17.28
CA VAL A 17 20.50 7.21 16.87
C VAL A 17 19.46 8.12 16.22
N SER A 18 19.55 8.25 14.90
CA SER A 18 18.49 8.84 14.09
C SER A 18 17.25 7.95 14.23
N LEU A 19 16.27 8.43 14.99
CA LEU A 19 14.92 7.85 15.02
C LEU A 19 14.26 8.16 13.67
N VAL A 20 14.46 7.28 12.69
CA VAL A 20 13.70 7.29 11.44
C VAL A 20 12.30 6.76 11.75
N PRO A 21 11.22 7.50 11.44
CA PRO A 21 9.87 6.95 11.54
C PRO A 21 9.77 5.80 10.52
N VAL A 22 9.63 4.58 11.03
CA VAL A 22 9.27 3.42 10.22
C VAL A 22 7.80 3.57 9.84
N GLU A 23 7.53 4.16 8.68
CA GLU A 23 6.24 3.96 8.02
C GLU A 23 6.16 2.49 7.61
N ALA A 24 5.61 1.67 8.51
CA ALA A 24 5.29 0.28 8.28
C ALA A 24 4.07 0.18 7.35
N GLY A 25 4.19 0.72 6.13
CA GLY A 25 3.21 0.59 5.05
C GLY A 25 3.52 -0.62 4.16
N ALA A 26 3.62 -1.82 4.73
CA ALA A 26 3.95 -3.04 3.97
C ALA A 26 2.91 -4.15 4.09
N GLN A 27 1.75 -3.83 4.65
CA GLN A 27 0.57 -4.70 4.67
C GLN A 27 -0.58 -3.76 4.33
N GLY A 28 -1.24 -3.94 3.18
CA GLY A 28 -2.57 -3.34 2.99
C GLY A 28 -3.35 -3.64 4.25
N THR A 29 -3.73 -2.58 4.97
CA THR A 29 -4.23 -2.65 6.34
C THR A 29 -5.30 -3.72 6.44
N GLU A 30 -5.46 -4.36 7.60
CA GLU A 30 -6.52 -5.37 7.77
C GLU A 30 -7.90 -4.85 7.29
N ARG A 31 -8.14 -3.54 7.47
CA ARG A 31 -9.31 -2.84 6.91
C ARG A 31 -9.42 -2.91 5.38
N GLN A 32 -8.31 -2.81 4.67
CA GLN A 32 -8.24 -2.89 3.21
C GLN A 32 -8.50 -4.31 2.70
N ARG A 33 -8.00 -5.33 3.39
CA ARG A 33 -8.39 -6.73 3.11
C ARG A 33 -9.88 -6.96 3.35
N LEU A 34 -10.42 -6.43 4.44
CA LEU A 34 -11.84 -6.51 4.77
C LEU A 34 -12.71 -5.77 3.74
N ALA A 35 -12.22 -4.69 3.14
CA ALA A 35 -12.93 -3.96 2.09
C ALA A 35 -13.24 -4.85 0.87
N CYS A 36 -12.27 -5.63 0.41
CA CYS A 36 -12.49 -6.58 -0.68
C CYS A 36 -13.15 -7.90 -0.25
N MET A 37 -13.21 -8.20 1.04
CA MET A 37 -13.70 -9.51 1.52
C MET A 37 -15.18 -9.71 1.20
N THR A 38 -16.02 -8.70 1.47
CA THR A 38 -17.47 -8.77 1.19
C THR A 38 -17.74 -8.93 -0.31
N ASP A 39 -17.00 -8.19 -1.14
CA ASP A 39 -17.09 -8.27 -2.60
C ASP A 39 -16.61 -9.64 -3.13
N ALA A 40 -15.52 -10.15 -2.57
CA ALA A 40 -14.99 -11.46 -2.92
C ALA A 40 -15.97 -12.58 -2.58
N MET A 41 -16.62 -12.53 -1.42
CA MET A 41 -17.60 -13.53 -1.03
C MET A 41 -18.88 -13.44 -1.87
N THR A 42 -19.28 -12.23 -2.25
CA THR A 42 -20.51 -11.99 -3.03
C THR A 42 -20.35 -12.36 -4.50
N LEU A 43 -19.23 -11.96 -5.12
CA LEU A 43 -19.00 -12.08 -6.57
C LEU A 43 -18.08 -13.23 -6.95
N CYS A 44 -17.18 -13.64 -6.05
CA CYS A 44 -16.05 -14.53 -6.33
C CYS A 44 -15.95 -15.72 -5.36
N SER A 45 -17.04 -16.08 -4.66
CA SER A 45 -17.06 -17.17 -3.66
C SER A 45 -16.63 -18.52 -4.24
N ARG A 46 -16.87 -18.76 -5.53
CA ARG A 46 -16.42 -19.97 -6.26
C ARG A 46 -14.89 -20.10 -6.36
N ASP A 47 -14.17 -19.00 -6.20
CA ASP A 47 -12.71 -18.91 -6.33
C ASP A 47 -12.02 -18.99 -4.95
N VAL A 48 -12.78 -19.05 -3.85
CA VAL A 48 -12.27 -19.31 -2.49
C VAL A 48 -11.84 -20.78 -2.39
N PRO A 49 -10.69 -21.10 -1.77
CA PRO A 49 -9.79 -20.22 -0.98
C PRO A 49 -8.61 -19.63 -1.77
N ASP A 50 -8.56 -19.77 -3.10
CA ASP A 50 -7.43 -19.34 -3.92
C ASP A 50 -7.36 -17.81 -4.04
N THR A 51 -6.51 -17.16 -3.25
CA THR A 51 -6.37 -15.68 -3.26
C THR A 51 -6.01 -15.13 -4.64
N ARG A 52 -5.18 -15.84 -5.41
CA ARG A 52 -4.84 -15.45 -6.79
C ARG A 52 -6.03 -15.53 -7.74
N ARG A 53 -6.93 -16.50 -7.55
CA ARG A 53 -8.16 -16.60 -8.35
C ARG A 53 -9.14 -15.51 -7.96
N ILE A 54 -9.29 -15.25 -6.65
CA ILE A 54 -10.11 -14.16 -6.12
C ILE A 54 -9.65 -12.81 -6.67
N GLU A 55 -8.35 -12.51 -6.63
CA GLU A 55 -7.81 -11.25 -7.17
C GLU A 55 -8.15 -11.07 -8.66
N ARG A 56 -8.01 -12.12 -9.47
CA ARG A 56 -8.40 -12.09 -10.89
C ARG A 56 -9.91 -11.93 -11.08
N CYS A 57 -10.71 -12.56 -10.23
CA CYS A 57 -12.16 -12.43 -10.30
C CYS A 57 -12.61 -11.01 -9.92
N LEU A 58 -12.05 -10.43 -8.86
CA LEU A 58 -12.32 -9.03 -8.45
C LEU A 58 -11.90 -8.05 -9.56
N ARG A 59 -10.71 -8.24 -10.14
CA ARG A 59 -10.23 -7.48 -11.31
C ARG A 59 -11.17 -7.54 -12.51
N ARG A 60 -11.75 -8.71 -12.80
CA ARG A 60 -12.76 -8.86 -13.89
C ARG A 60 -14.10 -8.20 -13.56
N ASN A 61 -14.40 -8.00 -12.29
CA ASN A 61 -15.63 -7.39 -11.80
C ASN A 61 -15.37 -5.99 -11.21
N TYR A 62 -14.33 -5.29 -11.69
CA TYR A 62 -13.89 -4.03 -11.11
C TYR A 62 -15.01 -2.99 -11.00
N ASP A 63 -15.89 -2.90 -12.00
CA ASP A 63 -17.03 -1.98 -12.00
C ASP A 63 -18.16 -2.36 -11.02
N ARG A 64 -18.12 -3.58 -10.47
CA ARG A 64 -19.16 -4.14 -9.58
C ARG A 64 -18.71 -4.26 -8.12
N ILE A 65 -17.42 -4.13 -7.85
CA ILE A 65 -16.88 -4.14 -6.50
C ILE A 65 -17.01 -2.75 -5.85
N SER A 66 -16.89 -2.70 -4.54
CA SER A 66 -16.96 -1.46 -3.77
C SER A 66 -15.79 -0.53 -4.07
N ALA A 67 -16.03 0.79 -4.01
CA ALA A 67 -15.00 1.82 -4.16
C ALA A 67 -13.74 1.62 -3.27
N PRO A 68 -13.83 1.19 -1.99
CA PRO A 68 -12.62 0.89 -1.23
C PRO A 68 -11.86 -0.31 -1.80
N CYS A 69 -12.52 -1.36 -2.30
CA CYS A 69 -11.83 -2.49 -2.92
C CYS A 69 -11.16 -2.12 -4.25
N GLN A 70 -11.77 -1.20 -5.01
CA GLN A 70 -11.16 -0.62 -6.22
C GLN A 70 -9.83 0.07 -5.91
N GLY A 71 -9.82 0.92 -4.88
CA GLY A 71 -8.61 1.59 -4.41
C GLY A 71 -7.48 0.63 -4.04
N GLU A 72 -7.81 -0.53 -3.44
CA GLU A 72 -6.82 -1.55 -3.11
C GLU A 72 -6.24 -2.25 -4.34
N LEU A 73 -7.06 -2.55 -5.34
CA LEU A 73 -6.59 -3.15 -6.58
C LEU A 73 -5.71 -2.17 -7.36
N ASP A 74 -6.04 -0.88 -7.35
CA ASP A 74 -5.23 0.17 -7.95
C ASP A 74 -3.91 0.37 -7.21
N ALA A 75 -3.93 0.44 -5.88
CA ALA A 75 -2.73 0.54 -5.04
C ALA A 75 -1.81 -0.69 -5.23
N ALA A 76 -2.38 -1.90 -5.25
CA ALA A 76 -1.63 -3.12 -5.53
C ALA A 76 -0.98 -3.11 -6.92
N SER A 77 -1.64 -2.48 -7.91
CA SER A 77 -1.11 -2.35 -9.27
C SER A 77 0.01 -1.32 -9.34
N ALA A 78 -0.09 -0.22 -8.58
CA ALA A 78 0.97 0.79 -8.47
C ALA A 78 2.24 0.21 -7.81
N THR A 79 2.10 -0.60 -6.75
CA THR A 79 3.24 -1.28 -6.12
C THR A 79 3.89 -2.32 -7.04
N ALA A 80 3.12 -2.93 -7.94
CA ALA A 80 3.65 -3.88 -8.93
C ALA A 80 4.44 -3.20 -10.05
N ASN A 81 4.26 -1.90 -10.27
CA ASN A 81 4.98 -1.14 -11.28
C ASN A 81 5.24 0.30 -10.79
N PRO A 82 6.30 0.51 -9.99
CA PRO A 82 6.62 1.83 -9.43
C PRO A 82 6.92 2.89 -10.49
N ASP A 83 7.19 2.49 -11.74
CA ASP A 83 7.45 3.38 -12.88
C ASP A 83 6.18 3.68 -13.72
N ALA A 84 5.08 2.96 -13.50
CA ALA A 84 3.80 3.23 -14.17
C ALA A 84 2.99 4.23 -13.36
N GLY A 85 3.28 5.52 -13.55
CA GLY A 85 2.41 6.59 -13.09
C GLY A 85 1.01 6.49 -13.70
N GLY A 86 0.05 6.02 -12.90
CA GLY A 86 -1.40 6.25 -13.07
C GLY A 86 -2.29 5.00 -13.09
N PRO A 87 -3.46 5.01 -12.41
CA PRO A 87 -4.41 3.89 -12.41
C PRO A 87 -4.99 3.71 -13.83
N ARG A 88 -4.82 2.51 -14.38
CA ARG A 88 -5.36 2.10 -15.70
C ARG A 88 -6.50 1.07 -15.56
N TYR A 89 -7.32 1.19 -14.54
CA TYR A 89 -8.57 0.44 -14.44
C TYR A 89 -9.73 1.37 -14.82
N GLY A 90 -10.04 1.46 -16.11
CA GLY A 90 -11.11 2.34 -16.58
C GLY A 90 -11.08 2.74 -18.06
N ARG A 91 -10.58 1.88 -18.95
CA ARG A 91 -10.92 1.98 -20.38
C ARG A 91 -11.36 0.63 -20.92
#